data_AF-A0A1V5J0B1-F1
#
_entry.id   AF-A0A1V5J0B1-F1
#
_cell.length_a   1.000
_cell.length_b   1.000
_cell.length_c   1.000
_cell.angle_alpha   90.00
_cell.angle_beta   90.00
_cell.angle_gamma   90.00
#
_symmetry.space_group_name_H-M   'P 1'
#
loop_
_entity.id
_entity.type
_entity.pdbx_description
1 polymer ?
#
loop_
_entity_poly.entity_id
_entity_poly.type
_entity_poly.pdbx_seq_one_letter_code
_entity_poly.pdbx_strand_id
1 'polypeptide(L)' 'MPKKLERCVRKVQASGKSKSSAYAICSSSTGIKRKKGGGWTQGKNKKK' A
#
# COMPACT_ATOMS: atom_id res chain seq x y z
N MET A 1 -9.10 -2.57 0.64
CA MET A 1 -7.78 -2.31 1.26
C MET A 1 -7.97 -1.24 2.32
N PRO A 2 -6.98 -0.87 3.14
CA PRO A 2 -7.12 0.32 3.98
C PRO A 2 -7.24 1.57 3.09
N LYS A 3 -8.08 2.53 3.47
CA LYS A 3 -8.38 3.73 2.66
C LYS A 3 -7.13 4.46 2.16
N LYS A 4 -6.08 4.58 2.99
CA LYS A 4 -4.80 5.21 2.60
C LYS A 4 -4.08 4.46 1.48
N LEU A 5 -4.03 3.13 1.57
CA LEU A 5 -3.38 2.30 0.56
C LEU A 5 -4.16 2.36 -0.75
N GLU A 6 -5.49 2.28 -0.67
CA GLU A 6 -6.36 2.29 -1.84
C GLU A 6 -6.28 3.63 -2.61
N ARG A 7 -6.24 4.76 -1.88
CA ARG A 7 -6.07 6.08 -2.47
C ARG A 7 -4.71 6.23 -3.16
N CYS A 8 -3.66 5.70 -2.56
CA CYS A 8 -2.32 5.70 -3.17
C CYS A 8 -2.30 4.84 -4.43
N VAL A 9 -2.82 3.60 -4.36
CA VAL A 9 -2.87 2.69 -5.51
C VAL A 9 -3.65 3.32 -6.68
N ARG A 10 -4.82 3.93 -6.42
CA ARG A 10 -5.58 4.64 -7.46
C ARG A 10 -4.80 5.78 -8.12
N LYS A 11 -4.10 6.60 -7.33
CA LYS A 11 -3.27 7.68 -7.89
C LYS A 11 -2.15 7.14 -8.78
N VAL A 12 -1.44 6.12 -8.30
CA VAL A 12 -0.32 5.53 -9.03
C VAL A 12 -0.80 4.77 -10.28
N GLN A 13 -1.98 4.13 -10.23
CA GLN A 13 -2.63 3.56 -11.40
C GLN A 13 -3.03 4.62 -12.43
N ALA A 14 -3.55 5.77 -11.97
CA ALA A 14 -3.88 6.88 -12.86
C ALA A 14 -2.65 7.44 -13.58
N SER A 15 -1.46 7.29 -13.00
CA SER A 15 -0.17 7.62 -13.64
C SER A 15 0.32 6.57 -14.65
N GLY A 16 -0.47 5.54 -14.97
CA GLY A 16 -0.12 4.51 -15.96
C GLY A 16 0.63 3.30 -15.39
N LYS A 17 0.79 3.18 -14.07
CA LYS A 17 1.42 2.00 -13.46
C LYS A 17 0.42 0.86 -13.30
N SER A 18 0.90 -0.38 -13.45
CA SER A 18 0.11 -1.58 -13.18
C SER A 18 -0.32 -1.66 -11.71
N LYS A 19 -1.44 -2.33 -11.44
CA LYS A 19 -1.99 -2.50 -10.08
C LYS A 19 -0.98 -3.11 -9.12
N SER A 20 -0.14 -4.03 -9.61
CA SER A 20 0.89 -4.70 -8.80
C SER A 20 2.04 -3.75 -8.44
N SER A 21 2.56 -2.97 -9.40
CA SER A 21 3.56 -1.93 -9.12
C SER A 21 3.02 -0.83 -8.20
N ALA A 22 1.79 -0.37 -8.46
CA ALA A 22 1.12 0.62 -7.63
C ALA A 22 0.99 0.13 -6.18
N TYR A 23 0.58 -1.12 -6.00
CA TYR A 23 0.52 -1.74 -4.69
C TYR A 23 1.89 -1.83 -4.01
N ALA A 24 2.93 -2.28 -4.71
CA ALA A 24 4.28 -2.39 -4.15
C ALA A 24 4.78 -1.01 -3.65
N ILE A 25 4.67 0.03 -4.48
CA ILE A 25 5.05 1.41 -4.15
C ILE A 25 4.28 1.91 -2.92
N CYS A 26 2.95 1.75 -2.95
CA CYS A 26 2.10 2.27 -1.90
C CYS A 26 2.21 1.47 -0.61
N SER A 27 2.44 0.16 -0.67
CA SER A 27 2.64 -0.69 0.51
C SER A 27 3.92 -0.31 1.26
N SER A 28 5.01 -0.03 0.52
CA SER A 28 6.27 0.46 1.08
C SER A 28 6.13 1.87 1.66
N SER A 29 5.45 2.79 0.95
CA SER A 29 5.26 4.17 1.41
C SER A 29 4.34 4.28 2.63
N THR A 30 3.24 3.54 2.65
CA THR A 30 2.26 3.58 3.76
C THR A 30 2.61 2.65 4.92
N GLY A 31 3.57 1.74 4.74
CA GLY A 31 3.89 0.69 5.69
C GLY A 31 2.78 -0.36 5.84
N ILE A 32 1.78 -0.35 4.97
CA ILE A 32 0.63 -1.26 5.04
C ILE A 32 1.01 -2.56 4.35
N LYS A 33 1.01 -3.65 5.12
CA LYS A 33 1.30 -5.01 4.65
C LYS A 33 0.09 -5.91 4.83
N ARG A 34 -0.02 -6.92 3.97
CA ARG A 34 -1.02 -7.99 4.09
C ARG A 34 -0.50 -9.03 5.09
N LYS A 35 -1.32 -9.39 6.08
CA LYS A 35 -0.98 -10.48 7.02
C LYS A 35 -1.15 -11.84 6.36
N LYS A 36 -0.31 -12.81 6.75
CA LYS A 36 -0.51 -14.23 6.44
C LYS A 36 -1.77 -14.68 7.19
N GLY A 37 -2.79 -15.16 6.49
CA GLY A 37 -4.12 -15.48 7.05
C GLY A 37 -5.21 -14.44 6.79
N GLY A 38 -4.91 -13.34 6.08
CA GLY A 38 -5.88 -12.29 5.79
C GLY A 38 -5.77 -11.08 6.72
N GLY A 39 -6.36 -9.96 6.30
CA GLY A 39 -6.27 -8.70 7.01
C GLY A 39 -5.06 -7.83 6.65
N TRP A 40 -5.16 -6.56 7.03
CA TRP A 40 -4.17 -5.52 6.74
C TRP A 40 -3.56 -5.02 8.04
N THR A 41 -2.25 -4.93 8.08
CA THR A 41 -1.50 -4.38 9.20
C THR A 41 -0.71 -3.17 8.72
N GLN A 42 -0.85 -2.05 9.43
CA GLN A 42 0.02 -0.91 9.24
C GLN A 42 1.26 -1.16 10.10
N GLY A 43 2.34 -1.60 9.46
CA GLY A 43 3.65 -1.60 10.10
C GLY A 43 3.98 -0.14 10.39
N LYS A 44 3.97 0.23 11.67
CA LYS A 44 4.43 1.54 12.11
C LYS A 44 5.89 1.66 11.65
N ASN A 45 6.15 2.43 10.60
CA ASN A 45 7.49 2.91 10.32
C ASN A 45 7.85 3.80 11.51
N LYS A 46 8.51 3.20 12.50
CA LYS A 46 9.13 3.90 13.61
C LYS A 46 10.27 4.67 12.94
N LYS A 47 10.02 5.93 12.56
CA LYS A 47 11.09 6.90 12.28
C LYS A 47 12.02 6.82 13.48
N LYS A 48 13.25 6.33 13.28
CA LYS A 48 14.36 6.47 14.21
C LYS A 48 15.19 7.64 13.71
#